data_AF-A0AAU7D2P9-F1
#
_entry.id   AF-A0AAU7D2P9-F1
#
_cell.length_a   1.000
_cell.length_b   1.000
_cell.length_c   1.000
_cell.angle_alpha   90.00
_cell.angle_beta   90.00
_cell.angle_gamma   90.00
#
_symmetry.space_group_name_H-M   'P 1'
#
loop_
_entity.id
_entity.type
_entity.pdbx_description
1 polymer ?
#
loop_
_entity_poly.entity_id
_entity_poly.type
_entity_poly.pdbx_seq_one_letter_code
_entity_poly.pdbx_strand_id
1 'polypeptide(L)'
;MTSDGSGNITGSGKQTVGGQVSDAQFTGTYQINADCTGTTHLQFTGGVQSDLFFVLVQDGQEAMMLYEGPGVLESGNAKRVHTKP
;
A
#
# COMPACT_ATOMS: atom_id res chain seq x y z
N MET A 1 -5.71 6.18 1.92
CA MET A 1 -5.75 5.46 0.63
C MET A 1 -7.16 4.95 0.40
N THR A 2 -7.57 4.79 -0.85
CA THR A 2 -8.88 4.31 -1.26
C THR A 2 -8.70 3.23 -2.31
N SER A 3 -9.40 2.10 -2.15
CA SER A 3 -9.51 1.05 -3.16
C SER A 3 -10.85 1.15 -3.87
N ASP A 4 -10.89 0.80 -5.16
CA ASP A 4 -12.12 0.67 -5.92
C ASP A 4 -12.78 -0.73 -5.81
N GLY A 5 -12.14 -1.67 -5.12
CA GLY A 5 -12.58 -3.07 -4.99
C GLY A 5 -12.36 -3.92 -6.25
N SER A 6 -11.84 -3.34 -7.32
CA SER A 6 -11.65 -3.97 -8.63
C SER A 6 -10.17 -4.02 -9.04
N GLY A 7 -9.27 -3.78 -8.09
CA GLY A 7 -7.82 -3.89 -8.29
C GLY A 7 -7.11 -2.56 -8.50
N ASN A 8 -7.77 -1.40 -8.34
CA ASN A 8 -7.11 -0.10 -8.37
C ASN A 8 -7.10 0.57 -7.00
N ILE A 9 -6.01 1.30 -6.72
CA ILE A 9 -5.83 2.07 -5.48
C ILE A 9 -5.30 3.46 -5.78
N THR A 10 -5.73 4.42 -4.98
CA THR A 10 -5.18 5.78 -4.95
C THR A 10 -4.92 6.21 -3.52
N GLY A 11 -3.93 7.06 -3.31
CA GLY A 11 -3.59 7.51 -1.97
C GLY A 11 -2.70 8.75 -1.95
N SER A 12 -2.73 9.40 -0.80
CA SER A 12 -1.80 10.44 -0.43
C SER A 12 -1.46 10.32 1.05
N GLY A 13 -0.29 10.79 1.44
CA GLY A 13 0.20 10.75 2.80
C GLY A 13 1.47 11.57 2.97
N LYS A 14 2.13 11.38 4.11
CA LYS A 14 3.46 11.94 4.38
C LYS A 14 4.43 10.81 4.64
N GLN A 15 5.65 10.96 4.16
CA GLN A 15 6.75 10.03 4.41
C GLN A 15 7.94 10.79 4.99
N THR A 16 8.61 10.19 5.96
CA THR A 16 9.84 10.74 6.53
C THR A 16 11.00 9.80 6.24
N VAL A 17 11.98 10.27 5.48
CA VAL A 17 13.20 9.50 5.14
C VAL A 17 14.41 10.31 5.58
N GLY A 18 15.29 9.71 6.38
CA GLY A 18 16.49 10.41 6.88
C GLY A 18 16.18 11.71 7.65
N GLY A 19 15.02 11.80 8.30
CA GLY A 19 14.56 13.01 9.01
C GLY A 19 13.90 14.08 8.14
N GLN A 20 13.83 13.88 6.82
CA GLN A 20 13.13 14.80 5.90
C GLN A 20 11.71 14.31 5.65
N VAL A 21 10.72 15.18 5.91
CA VAL A 21 9.29 14.91 5.67
C VAL A 21 8.92 15.37 4.26
N SER A 22 8.23 14.52 3.52
CA SER A 22 7.72 14.82 2.18
C SER A 22 6.26 14.38 2.05
N ASP A 23 5.51 15.05 1.17
CA ASP A 23 4.19 14.58 0.75
C ASP A 23 4.35 13.48 -0.28
N ALA A 24 3.65 12.36 -0.07
CA ALA A 24 3.58 11.25 -1.00
C ALA A 24 2.18 11.20 -1.60
N GLN A 25 2.11 11.11 -2.92
CA GLN A 25 0.88 10.81 -3.65
C GLN A 25 1.16 9.63 -4.55
N PHE A 26 0.21 8.70 -4.65
CA PHE A 26 0.39 7.51 -5.47
C PHE A 26 -0.94 7.02 -6.06
N THR A 27 -0.81 6.37 -7.21
CA THR A 27 -1.82 5.47 -7.76
C THR A 27 -1.21 4.08 -7.85
N GLY A 28 -2.04 3.06 -8.05
CA GLY A 28 -1.52 1.72 -8.19
C GLY A 28 -2.58 0.68 -8.51
N THR A 29 -2.10 -0.53 -8.69
CA THR A 29 -2.94 -1.71 -8.85
C THR A 29 -2.63 -2.73 -7.78
N TYR A 30 -3.58 -3.61 -7.49
CA TYR A 30 -3.38 -4.73 -6.59
C TYR A 30 -4.13 -5.97 -7.06
N GLN A 31 -3.62 -7.12 -6.64
CA GLN A 31 -4.28 -8.41 -6.80
C GLN A 31 -4.33 -9.12 -5.44
N ILE A 32 -5.46 -9.78 -5.18
CA ILE A 32 -5.67 -10.58 -3.97
C ILE A 32 -5.88 -12.03 -4.42
N ASN A 33 -5.09 -12.92 -3.83
CA ASN A 33 -5.21 -14.36 -3.99
C ASN A 33 -6.29 -14.92 -3.05
N ALA A 34 -6.74 -16.14 -3.32
CA ALA A 34 -7.77 -16.80 -2.50
C ALA A 34 -7.33 -17.07 -1.05
N ASP A 35 -6.02 -17.08 -0.78
CA ASP A 35 -5.44 -17.23 0.56
C ASP A 35 -5.24 -15.88 1.29
N CYS A 36 -5.89 -14.82 0.80
CA CYS A 36 -5.81 -13.46 1.33
C CYS A 36 -4.44 -12.77 1.20
N THR A 37 -3.46 -13.41 0.58
CA THR A 37 -2.21 -12.74 0.19
C THR A 37 -2.44 -11.89 -1.04
N GLY A 38 -1.59 -10.89 -1.25
CA GLY A 38 -1.68 -10.07 -2.43
C GLY A 38 -0.40 -9.31 -2.71
N THR A 39 -0.38 -8.72 -3.90
CA THR A 39 0.68 -7.83 -4.35
C THR A 39 0.07 -6.50 -4.75
N THR A 40 0.81 -5.41 -4.55
CA THR A 40 0.46 -4.11 -5.12
C THR A 40 1.63 -3.54 -5.90
N HIS A 41 1.30 -2.82 -6.96
CA HIS A 41 2.23 -2.03 -7.76
C HIS A 41 1.86 -0.56 -7.58
N LEU A 42 2.68 0.19 -6.86
CA LEU A 42 2.47 1.61 -6.57
C LEU A 42 3.34 2.48 -7.47
N GLN A 43 2.73 3.53 -8.01
CA GLN A 43 3.39 4.60 -8.74
C GLN A 43 3.24 5.89 -7.94
N PHE A 44 4.34 6.37 -7.39
CA PHE A 44 4.38 7.64 -6.67
C PHE A 44 4.61 8.81 -7.64
N THR A 45 4.04 9.97 -7.29
CA THR A 45 4.36 11.24 -7.93
C THR A 45 5.87 11.49 -7.83
N GLY A 46 6.51 11.79 -8.96
CA GLY A 46 7.98 11.86 -9.06
C GLY A 46 8.62 10.63 -9.72
N GLY A 47 7.83 9.63 -10.12
CA GLY A 47 8.27 8.52 -10.96
C GLY A 47 8.79 7.29 -10.20
N VAL A 48 8.81 7.33 -8.87
CA VAL A 48 9.21 6.19 -8.02
C VAL A 48 8.14 5.10 -8.10
N GLN A 49 8.57 3.85 -8.25
CA GLN A 49 7.74 2.66 -8.22
C GLN A 49 8.05 1.82 -6.99
N SER A 50 7.03 1.17 -6.43
CA SER A 50 7.18 0.26 -5.30
C SER A 50 6.25 -0.92 -5.45
N ASP A 51 6.84 -2.11 -5.44
CA ASP A 51 6.12 -3.37 -5.40
C ASP A 51 6.16 -3.91 -3.97
N LEU A 52 5.00 -4.22 -3.42
CA LEU A 52 4.89 -4.69 -2.04
C LEU A 52 3.96 -5.90 -1.96
N PHE A 53 4.24 -6.73 -0.97
CA PHE A 53 3.40 -7.86 -0.59
C PHE A 53 2.49 -7.44 0.55
N PHE A 54 1.30 -8.01 0.60
CA PHE A 54 0.43 -7.85 1.75
C PHE A 54 -0.36 -9.12 2.05
N VAL A 55 -0.86 -9.20 3.29
CA VAL A 55 -1.87 -10.17 3.70
C VAL A 55 -3.04 -9.42 4.32
N LEU A 56 -4.25 -9.75 3.90
CA LEU A 56 -5.47 -9.28 4.56
C LEU A 56 -5.72 -10.11 5.81
N VAL A 57 -5.92 -9.42 6.92
CA VAL A 57 -6.25 -10.00 8.22
C VAL A 57 -7.54 -9.36 8.75
N GLN A 58 -8.10 -9.94 9.82
CA GLN A 58 -9.32 -9.44 10.47
C GLN A 58 -10.48 -9.22 9.49
N ASP A 59 -10.75 -10.21 8.62
CA ASP A 59 -11.81 -10.14 7.60
C ASP A 59 -11.69 -8.90 6.67
N GLY A 60 -10.45 -8.60 6.29
CA GLY A 60 -10.10 -7.47 5.42
C GLY A 60 -10.20 -6.09 6.09
N GLN A 61 -10.28 -6.04 7.43
CA GLN A 61 -10.22 -4.78 8.18
C GLN A 61 -8.80 -4.22 8.27
N GLU A 62 -7.79 -5.06 8.11
CA GLU A 62 -6.40 -4.66 8.14
C GLU A 62 -5.60 -5.39 7.06
N ALA A 63 -4.68 -4.68 6.42
CA ALA A 63 -3.66 -5.26 5.56
C ALA A 63 -2.30 -5.11 6.23
N MET A 64 -1.60 -6.22 6.45
CA MET A 64 -0.20 -6.20 6.86
C MET A 64 0.66 -6.20 5.60
N MET A 65 1.53 -5.20 5.47
CA MET A 65 2.31 -4.94 4.26
C MET A 65 3.80 -5.15 4.53
N LEU A 66 4.50 -5.65 3.52
CA LEU A 66 5.93 -5.82 3.50
C LEU A 66 6.48 -5.33 2.16
N TYR A 67 7.47 -4.44 2.23
CA TYR A 67 8.30 -4.03 1.12
C TYR A 67 9.73 -4.51 1.37
N GLU A 68 10.33 -5.10 0.33
CA GLU A 68 11.72 -5.52 0.31
C GLU A 68 12.41 -4.84 -0.87
N GLY A 69 13.44 -4.05 -0.56
CA GLY A 69 14.29 -3.39 -1.55
C GLY A 69 15.76 -3.51 -1.17
N PRO A 70 16.69 -3.09 -2.05
CA PRO A 70 18.13 -3.17 -1.78
C PRO A 70 18.52 -2.45 -0.48
N GLY A 71 18.87 -3.22 0.55
CA GLY A 71 19.29 -2.70 1.85
C GLY A 71 18.16 -2.09 2.70
N VAL A 72 16.90 -2.25 2.31
CA VAL A 72 15.73 -1.70 3.02
C VAL A 72 14.66 -2.76 3.18
N LEU A 73 14.20 -2.94 4.42
CA LEU A 73 12.97 -3.67 4.73
C LEU A 73 12.01 -2.69 5.39
N GLU A 74 10.81 -2.58 4.83
CA GLU A 74 9.74 -1.77 5.40
C GLU A 74 8.53 -2.67 5.66
N SER A 75 7.98 -2.57 6.87
CA SER A 75 6.72 -3.22 7.23
C SER A 75 5.73 -2.18 7.72
N GLY A 76 4.46 -2.34 7.37
CA GLY A 76 3.41 -1.44 7.80
C GLY A 76 2.07 -2.11 7.86
N ASN A 77 1.09 -1.39 8.38
CA ASN A 77 -0.28 -1.86 8.44
C ASN A 77 -1.24 -0.79 7.91
N ALA A 78 -2.19 -1.20 7.09
CA ALA A 78 -3.25 -0.34 6.59
C ALA A 78 -4.58 -0.76 7.22
N LYS A 79 -5.19 0.12 8.01
CA LYS A 79 -6.48 -0.13 8.66
C LYS A 79 -7.62 0.47 7.85
N ARG A 80 -8.71 -0.29 7.71
CA ARG A 80 -9.94 0.17 7.08
C ARG A 80 -10.63 1.20 7.99
N VAL A 81 -10.69 2.44 7.52
CA VAL A 81 -11.31 3.56 8.25
C VAL A 81 -12.69 3.95 7.72
N HIS A 82 -13.02 3.57 6.48
CA HIS A 82 -14.31 3.83 5.87
C HIS A 82 -14.61 2.79 4.79
N THR A 83 -15.89 2.45 4.61
CA THR A 83 -16.39 1.66 3.49
C THR A 83 -16.94 2.60 2.43
N LYS A 84 -16.68 2.31 1.15
CA LYS A 84 -17.39 2.99 0.06
C LYS A 84 -18.91 2.76 0.26
N PRO A 85 -19.75 3.79 0.13
CA PRO A 85 -21.20 3.63 0.24
C PRO A 85 -21.75 2.71 -0.87
#